data_AF-A0A9E5MWK6-F1
#
_entry.id   AF-A0A9E5MWK6-F1
#
_cell.length_a   1.000
_cell.length_b   1.000
_cell.length_c   1.000
_cell.angle_alpha   90.00
_cell.angle_beta   90.00
_cell.angle_gamma   90.00
#
_symmetry.space_group_name_H-M   'P 1'
#
loop_
_entity.id
_entity.type
_entity.pdbx_description
1 polymer ?
#
loop_
_entity_poly.entity_id
_entity_poly.type
_entity_poly.pdbx_seq_one_letter_code
_entity_poly.pdbx_strand_id
1 'polypeptide(L)'
;MVQERVITFLCPNGHKLSGAASLQGKPGQCPHCHSQFMIPDYSEVSLQPDTVADAEPSDHFADTEVDLEPSQDLSSPTDLEKLSVEDTAIASVPAVSLAPRSTEPNSSRGPAADKAMSLQQAFELLWARRSAGVYVELQLKSGDLLRPEFYSASLSGPLQGLFATRDEDGSYALAAIAWDAVAQVCLRGVLQIPEDLFAS
;
A
#
# COMPACT_ATOMS: atom_id res chain seq x y z
N MET A 1 -29.94 41.79 -5.65
CA MET A 1 -29.06 40.88 -6.40
C MET A 1 -28.68 39.76 -5.44
N VAL A 2 -29.19 38.55 -5.63
CA VAL A 2 -28.89 37.41 -4.75
C VAL A 2 -27.52 36.89 -5.19
N GLN A 3 -26.49 37.03 -4.34
CA GLN A 3 -25.18 36.45 -4.62
C GLN A 3 -25.29 34.94 -4.40
N GLU A 4 -25.30 34.17 -5.49
CA GLU A 4 -25.26 32.71 -5.41
C GLU A 4 -23.87 32.28 -4.95
N ARG A 5 -23.80 31.60 -3.80
CA ARG A 5 -22.54 31.12 -3.24
C ARG A 5 -22.02 29.97 -4.09
N VAL A 6 -20.76 30.00 -4.48
CA VAL A 6 -20.09 28.90 -5.19
C VAL A 6 -19.31 28.06 -4.17
N ILE A 7 -19.56 26.76 -4.14
CA ILE A 7 -18.82 25.79 -3.34
C ILE A 7 -17.82 25.04 -4.22
N THR A 8 -16.71 24.61 -3.63
CA THR A 8 -15.68 23.81 -4.29
C THR A 8 -15.52 22.48 -3.56
N PHE A 9 -15.57 21.37 -4.29
CA PHE A 9 -15.50 20.03 -3.74
C PHE A 9 -14.83 19.06 -4.73
N LEU A 10 -14.52 17.84 -4.27
CA LEU A 10 -13.93 16.79 -5.08
C LEU A 10 -14.99 15.74 -5.44
N CYS A 11 -14.97 15.24 -6.67
CA CYS A 11 -15.75 14.06 -7.04
C CYS A 11 -15.13 12.78 -6.43
N PRO A 12 -15.82 11.63 -6.41
CA PRO A 12 -15.28 10.38 -5.85
C PRO A 12 -14.03 9.86 -6.58
N ASN A 13 -13.73 10.36 -7.78
CA ASN A 13 -12.52 10.05 -8.54
C ASN A 13 -11.43 11.14 -8.41
N GLY A 14 -11.59 12.11 -7.49
CA GLY A 14 -10.57 13.12 -7.18
C GLY A 14 -10.56 14.40 -8.05
N HIS A 15 -11.51 14.59 -8.97
CA HIS A 15 -11.58 15.82 -9.77
C HIS A 15 -12.15 16.99 -8.98
N LYS A 16 -11.50 18.15 -9.06
CA LYS A 16 -11.97 19.40 -8.43
C LYS A 16 -13.12 20.02 -9.22
N LEU A 17 -14.26 20.19 -8.57
CA LEU A 17 -15.49 20.74 -9.13
C LEU A 17 -15.93 21.96 -8.35
N SER A 18 -16.54 22.91 -9.05
CA SER A 18 -17.14 24.11 -8.46
C SER A 18 -18.58 24.22 -8.93
N GLY A 19 -19.50 24.44 -8.00
CA GLY A 19 -20.94 24.51 -8.29
C GLY A 19 -21.64 25.46 -7.34
N ALA A 20 -22.87 25.85 -7.68
CA ALA A 20 -23.70 26.64 -6.78
C ALA A 20 -23.97 25.88 -5.48
N ALA A 21 -23.97 26.59 -4.35
CA ALA A 21 -24.36 26.05 -3.04
C ALA A 21 -25.79 25.48 -3.05
N SER A 22 -26.64 25.97 -3.96
CA SER A 22 -27.99 25.46 -4.23
C SER A 22 -28.03 24.02 -4.77
N LEU A 23 -26.89 23.47 -5.19
CA LEU A 23 -26.73 22.09 -5.65
C LEU A 23 -26.31 21.13 -4.53
N GLN A 24 -26.03 21.62 -3.33
CA GLN A 24 -25.76 20.77 -2.17
C GLN A 24 -26.94 19.84 -1.90
N GLY A 25 -26.64 18.59 -1.54
CA GLY A 25 -27.63 17.53 -1.31
C GLY A 25 -28.34 17.01 -2.56
N LYS A 26 -28.04 17.54 -3.77
CA LYS A 26 -28.60 17.05 -5.04
C LYS A 26 -27.63 16.09 -5.74
N PRO A 27 -28.15 15.18 -6.59
CA PRO A 27 -27.31 14.35 -7.44
C PRO A 27 -26.56 15.24 -8.45
N GLY A 28 -25.25 15.13 -8.46
CA GLY A 28 -24.34 15.77 -9.40
C GLY A 28 -23.65 14.73 -10.29
N GLN A 29 -23.16 15.19 -11.43
CA GLN A 29 -22.35 14.39 -12.34
C GLN A 29 -21.04 15.10 -12.63
N CYS A 30 -19.93 14.37 -12.55
CA CYS A 30 -18.61 14.93 -12.85
C CYS A 30 -18.46 15.11 -14.37
N PRO A 31 -18.10 16.29 -14.90
CA PRO A 31 -17.84 16.49 -16.32
C PRO A 31 -16.56 15.82 -16.82
N HIS A 32 -15.64 15.43 -15.92
CA HIS A 32 -14.38 14.79 -16.31
C HIS A 32 -14.49 13.26 -16.42
N CYS A 33 -15.11 12.62 -15.44
CA CYS A 33 -15.19 11.15 -15.37
C CYS A 33 -16.63 10.60 -15.46
N HIS A 34 -17.63 11.47 -15.58
CA HIS A 34 -19.05 11.12 -15.71
C HIS A 34 -19.63 10.34 -14.52
N SER A 35 -18.90 10.24 -13.40
CA SER A 35 -19.39 9.61 -12.17
C SER A 35 -20.55 10.42 -11.58
N GLN A 36 -21.63 9.74 -11.21
CA GLN A 36 -22.76 10.31 -10.46
C GLN A 36 -22.46 10.24 -8.96
N PHE A 37 -22.70 11.33 -8.24
CA PHE A 37 -22.45 11.41 -6.79
C PHE A 37 -23.38 12.45 -6.14
N MET A 38 -23.54 12.41 -4.82
CA MET A 38 -24.25 13.46 -4.09
C MET A 38 -23.32 14.59 -3.72
N ILE A 39 -23.72 15.83 -4.00
CA ILE A 39 -22.91 17.02 -3.68
C ILE A 39 -22.95 17.22 -2.14
N PRO A 40 -21.80 17.24 -1.45
CA PRO A 40 -21.74 17.43 0.00
C PRO A 40 -22.34 18.77 0.42
N ASP A 41 -23.10 18.77 1.52
CA ASP A 41 -23.59 19.99 2.16
C ASP A 41 -22.64 20.44 3.27
N TYR A 42 -22.18 21.68 3.21
CA TYR A 42 -21.28 22.32 4.19
C TYR A 42 -21.96 23.45 4.96
N SER A 43 -23.30 23.45 5.03
CA SER A 43 -24.05 24.65 5.38
C SER A 43 -23.99 25.05 6.86
N GLU A 44 -23.40 24.27 7.77
CA GLU A 44 -23.31 24.62 9.22
C GLU A 44 -21.98 24.24 9.91
N VAL A 45 -20.84 24.71 9.39
CA VAL A 45 -19.62 24.82 10.22
C VAL A 45 -19.14 26.27 10.24
N SER A 46 -19.96 27.13 10.84
CA SER A 46 -19.49 28.34 11.52
C SER A 46 -19.64 28.11 13.02
N LEU A 47 -18.96 27.08 13.54
CA LEU A 47 -18.74 26.98 14.98
C LEU A 47 -17.58 27.91 15.32
N GLN A 48 -17.96 28.97 16.01
CA GLN A 48 -17.12 30.00 16.57
C GLN A 48 -16.02 29.36 17.45
N PRO A 49 -14.78 29.87 17.45
CA PRO A 49 -13.75 29.39 18.35
C PRO A 49 -14.01 29.98 19.74
N ASP A 50 -14.95 29.38 20.47
CA ASP A 50 -15.25 29.72 21.85
C ASP A 50 -14.80 28.60 22.79
N THR A 51 -13.69 28.89 23.47
CA THR A 51 -13.61 28.80 24.93
C THR A 51 -13.42 27.41 25.58
N VAL A 52 -12.18 27.24 26.07
CA VAL A 52 -11.67 26.48 27.24
C VAL A 52 -12.63 25.63 28.08
N ALA A 53 -12.21 24.39 28.37
CA ALA A 53 -12.31 23.67 29.66
C ALA A 53 -11.79 22.24 29.40
N ASP A 54 -10.53 21.92 29.69
CA ASP A 54 -10.10 21.40 31.00
C ASP A 54 -11.08 20.36 31.58
N ALA A 55 -10.75 19.09 31.31
CA ALA A 55 -11.26 17.94 32.05
C ALA A 55 -10.28 16.78 31.82
N GLU A 56 -9.17 16.78 32.57
CA GLU A 56 -8.56 15.53 33.01
C GLU A 56 -9.51 14.82 33.99
N PRO A 57 -9.64 13.50 33.89
CA PRO A 57 -9.95 12.67 35.05
C PRO A 57 -8.72 11.83 35.44
N SER A 58 -8.37 12.00 36.72
CA SER A 58 -7.29 11.40 37.48
C SER A 58 -7.12 9.88 37.40
N ASP A 59 -5.86 9.49 37.57
CA ASP A 59 -5.34 8.31 38.25
C ASP A 59 -6.31 7.55 39.17
N HIS A 60 -6.38 6.22 39.02
CA HIS A 60 -6.34 5.31 40.17
C HIS A 60 -6.08 3.84 39.76
N PHE A 61 -4.90 3.30 40.16
CA PHE A 61 -4.54 1.95 40.68
C PHE A 61 -5.02 0.69 39.90
N ALA A 62 -4.27 -0.42 39.78
CA ALA A 62 -3.24 -0.99 40.64
C ALA A 62 -2.36 -1.98 39.86
N ASP A 63 -1.12 -2.03 40.33
CA ASP A 63 -0.11 -3.08 40.22
C ASP A 63 -0.64 -4.52 40.29
N THR A 64 -0.22 -5.38 39.36
CA THR A 64 -0.06 -6.81 39.62
C THR A 64 1.06 -7.34 38.72
N GLU A 65 2.27 -7.28 39.24
CA GLU A 65 3.36 -8.15 38.83
C GLU A 65 2.97 -9.62 39.10
N VAL A 66 2.99 -10.46 38.07
CA VAL A 66 3.08 -11.92 38.23
C VAL A 66 4.23 -12.44 37.39
N ASP A 67 5.38 -12.42 38.05
CA ASP A 67 6.28 -13.55 38.28
C ASP A 67 6.58 -14.48 37.10
N LEU A 68 7.85 -14.38 36.71
CA LEU A 68 8.62 -15.33 35.91
C LEU A 68 8.81 -16.63 36.70
N GLU A 69 8.72 -17.79 36.06
CA GLU A 69 9.91 -18.66 35.92
C GLU A 69 9.65 -19.91 35.03
N PRO A 70 10.73 -20.50 34.48
CA PRO A 70 10.71 -21.41 33.34
C PRO A 70 10.71 -22.88 33.77
N SER A 71 10.22 -23.77 32.92
CA SER A 71 10.41 -25.21 33.07
C SER A 71 11.30 -25.72 31.94
N GLN A 72 12.55 -25.99 32.33
CA GLN A 72 13.47 -26.88 31.64
C GLN A 72 12.91 -28.30 31.72
N ASP A 73 12.99 -29.08 30.64
CA ASP A 73 13.28 -30.49 30.80
C ASP A 73 14.22 -30.98 29.69
N LEU A 74 15.29 -31.59 30.16
CA LEU A 74 16.42 -32.13 29.44
C LEU A 74 16.08 -33.55 29.01
N SER A 75 16.30 -33.91 27.74
CA SER A 75 16.56 -35.30 27.35
C SER A 75 17.25 -35.36 26.00
N SER A 76 18.59 -35.39 26.02
CA SER A 76 19.36 -36.25 25.10
C SER A 76 19.43 -37.63 25.75
N PRO A 77 19.45 -38.77 25.01
CA PRO A 77 20.76 -39.24 24.53
C PRO A 77 20.78 -40.16 23.28
N THR A 78 22.02 -40.35 22.77
CA THR A 78 22.62 -41.55 22.12
C THR A 78 22.22 -41.98 20.70
N ASP A 79 23.14 -41.70 19.76
CA ASP A 79 24.00 -42.68 19.06
C ASP A 79 23.51 -44.14 19.03
N LEU A 80 23.35 -44.74 17.83
CA LEU A 80 24.10 -45.94 17.40
C LEU A 80 23.66 -46.45 16.00
N GLU A 81 24.60 -46.35 15.07
CA GLU A 81 24.99 -47.29 14.01
C GLU A 81 24.01 -48.34 13.39
N LYS A 82 23.90 -48.22 12.05
CA LYS A 82 24.39 -49.17 11.03
C LYS A 82 23.51 -50.37 10.62
N LEU A 83 23.38 -50.52 9.28
CA LEU A 83 23.45 -51.72 8.42
C LEU A 83 22.94 -51.30 7.02
N SER A 84 23.79 -50.96 6.05
CA SER A 84 24.59 -51.83 5.16
C SER A 84 23.76 -52.87 4.40
N VAL A 85 23.62 -52.68 3.07
CA VAL A 85 23.99 -53.66 2.02
C VAL A 85 24.03 -52.96 0.64
N GLU A 86 25.24 -52.90 0.07
CA GLU A 86 25.68 -53.34 -1.27
C GLU A 86 24.61 -53.85 -2.26
N ASP A 87 24.70 -53.82 -3.59
CA ASP A 87 25.75 -53.62 -4.60
C ASP A 87 25.03 -53.64 -5.97
N THR A 88 25.54 -52.93 -6.99
CA THR A 88 25.61 -53.39 -8.42
C THR A 88 25.79 -52.20 -9.36
N ALA A 89 27.06 -51.92 -9.62
CA ALA A 89 27.69 -51.81 -10.94
C ALA A 89 26.92 -51.23 -12.16
N ILE A 90 27.50 -50.11 -12.63
CA ILE A 90 27.94 -49.79 -14.02
C ILE A 90 26.93 -49.75 -15.18
N ALA A 91 26.84 -48.54 -15.78
CA ALA A 91 27.18 -48.35 -17.18
C ALA A 91 27.46 -46.86 -17.46
N SER A 92 28.69 -46.59 -17.89
CA SER A 92 29.16 -45.30 -18.38
C SER A 92 28.37 -44.80 -19.58
N VAL A 93 28.00 -43.52 -19.56
CA VAL A 93 27.72 -42.75 -20.78
C VAL A 93 28.65 -41.53 -20.83
N PRO A 94 29.20 -41.19 -22.02
CA PRO A 94 30.28 -40.22 -22.13
C PRO A 94 29.81 -38.79 -21.91
N ALA A 95 30.71 -37.99 -21.32
CA ALA A 95 30.58 -36.55 -21.16
C ALA A 95 30.39 -35.86 -22.52
N VAL A 96 29.19 -35.29 -22.70
CA VAL A 96 28.95 -34.28 -23.73
C VAL A 96 28.90 -32.94 -23.00
N SER A 97 30.02 -32.22 -23.02
CA SER A 97 30.09 -30.83 -22.61
C SER A 97 29.14 -30.00 -23.46
N LEU A 98 28.00 -29.63 -22.89
CA LEU A 98 27.14 -28.56 -23.37
C LEU A 98 26.92 -27.61 -22.19
N ALA A 99 27.56 -26.45 -22.30
CA ALA A 99 27.50 -25.36 -21.34
C ALA A 99 26.07 -25.06 -20.86
N PRO A 100 25.85 -24.74 -19.57
CA PRO A 100 24.65 -24.03 -19.19
C PRO A 100 24.78 -22.62 -19.78
N ARG A 101 24.09 -22.42 -20.89
CA ARG A 101 23.75 -21.10 -21.40
C ARG A 101 22.95 -20.39 -20.30
N SER A 102 23.61 -19.50 -19.56
CA SER A 102 22.94 -18.44 -18.82
C SER A 102 22.23 -17.57 -19.84
N THR A 103 21.01 -17.96 -20.23
CA THR A 103 20.09 -17.04 -20.88
C THR A 103 19.57 -16.13 -19.79
N GLU A 104 20.35 -15.09 -19.53
CA GLU A 104 19.85 -13.84 -18.97
C GLU A 104 18.55 -13.50 -19.70
N PRO A 105 17.42 -13.28 -19.01
CA PRO A 105 16.29 -12.63 -19.64
C PRO A 105 16.73 -11.20 -19.91
N ASN A 106 17.22 -11.01 -21.13
CA ASN A 106 17.52 -9.76 -21.77
C ASN A 106 16.33 -8.81 -21.55
N SER A 107 16.44 -7.98 -20.50
CA SER A 107 15.58 -6.83 -20.28
C SER A 107 15.93 -5.81 -21.36
N SER A 108 15.45 -6.12 -22.56
CA SER A 108 15.45 -5.24 -23.71
C SER A 108 14.57 -4.07 -23.34
N ARG A 109 15.23 -3.06 -22.79
CA ARG A 109 14.75 -1.71 -22.57
C ARG A 109 14.24 -1.21 -23.91
N GLY A 110 12.93 -1.34 -24.12
CA GLY A 110 12.25 -0.78 -25.28
C GLY A 110 12.48 0.73 -25.35
N PRO A 111 12.48 1.31 -26.56
CA PRO A 111 12.71 2.74 -26.74
C PRO A 111 11.60 3.50 -26.03
N ALA A 112 11.97 4.63 -25.44
CA ALA A 112 11.09 5.58 -24.80
C ALA A 112 9.93 5.96 -25.73
N ALA A 113 8.80 5.31 -25.55
CA ALA A 113 7.52 5.76 -26.08
C ALA A 113 6.95 6.73 -25.04
N ASP A 114 6.80 8.00 -25.44
CA ASP A 114 5.94 9.04 -24.86
C ASP A 114 5.36 8.68 -23.47
N LYS A 115 6.06 9.15 -22.43
CA LYS A 115 6.25 8.43 -21.16
C LYS A 115 5.07 8.54 -20.19
N ALA A 116 3.90 8.08 -20.60
CA ALA A 116 2.80 7.80 -19.67
C ALA A 116 3.21 6.61 -18.79
N MET A 117 3.52 6.90 -17.53
CA MET A 117 3.95 5.90 -16.55
C MET A 117 2.77 5.01 -16.15
N SER A 118 2.97 3.69 -16.10
CA SER A 118 1.95 2.78 -15.59
C SER A 118 1.75 2.95 -14.08
N LEU A 119 0.58 2.56 -13.54
CA LEU A 119 0.34 2.64 -12.09
C LEU A 119 1.35 1.83 -11.26
N GLN A 120 1.78 0.68 -11.76
CA GLN A 120 2.87 -0.10 -11.14
C GLN A 120 4.16 0.73 -11.07
N GLN A 121 4.56 1.33 -12.19
CA GLN A 121 5.80 2.10 -12.26
C GLN A 121 5.74 3.35 -11.37
N ALA A 122 4.58 4.02 -11.34
CA ALA A 122 4.34 5.15 -10.45
C ALA A 122 4.42 4.70 -8.98
N PHE A 123 3.81 3.56 -8.64
CA PHE A 123 3.91 2.99 -7.31
C PHE A 123 5.35 2.69 -6.92
N GLU A 124 6.11 1.96 -7.75
CA GLU A 124 7.49 1.59 -7.45
C GLU A 124 8.39 2.82 -7.25
N LEU A 125 8.21 3.86 -8.06
CA LEU A 125 8.92 5.12 -7.88
C LEU A 125 8.59 5.79 -6.54
N LEU A 126 7.31 5.94 -6.22
CA LEU A 126 6.87 6.58 -4.98
C LEU A 126 7.29 5.75 -3.76
N TRP A 127 7.20 4.42 -3.87
CA TRP A 127 7.62 3.48 -2.85
C TRP A 127 9.11 3.57 -2.53
N ALA A 128 9.95 3.73 -3.55
CA ALA A 128 11.39 3.91 -3.40
C ALA A 128 11.77 5.24 -2.75
N ARG A 129 10.88 6.24 -2.78
CA ARG A 129 11.12 7.61 -2.27
C ARG A 129 10.62 7.84 -0.84
N ARG A 130 9.96 6.84 -0.21
CA ARG A 130 9.41 6.99 1.14
C ARG A 130 10.52 7.25 2.17
N SER A 131 10.28 8.20 3.06
CA SER A 131 11.11 8.54 4.21
C SER A 131 10.29 8.44 5.50
N ALA A 132 10.90 8.62 6.67
CA ALA A 132 10.19 8.54 7.95
C ALA A 132 9.00 9.52 7.98
N GLY A 133 7.80 9.00 8.27
CA GLY A 133 6.55 9.77 8.28
C GLY A 133 5.88 9.94 6.90
N VAL A 134 6.54 9.51 5.83
CA VAL A 134 5.97 9.48 4.47
C VAL A 134 5.52 8.06 4.15
N TYR A 135 4.28 7.89 3.72
CA TYR A 135 3.72 6.59 3.36
C TYR A 135 3.02 6.63 2.01
N VAL A 136 2.97 5.49 1.34
CA VAL A 136 2.20 5.34 0.10
C VAL A 136 0.78 4.92 0.47
N GLU A 137 -0.20 5.44 -0.25
CA GLU A 137 -1.62 5.11 -0.12
C GLU A 137 -2.14 4.69 -1.49
N LEU A 138 -2.74 3.51 -1.54
CA LEU A 138 -3.40 2.96 -2.72
C LEU A 138 -4.89 3.16 -2.56
N GLN A 139 -5.50 3.85 -3.52
CA GLN A 139 -6.96 3.94 -3.61
C GLN A 139 -7.44 2.93 -4.64
N LEU A 140 -8.31 2.02 -4.22
CA LEU A 140 -8.92 1.04 -5.09
C LEU A 140 -10.14 1.62 -5.80
N LYS A 141 -10.48 1.07 -6.97
CA LYS A 141 -11.70 1.44 -7.71
C LYS A 141 -12.99 1.16 -6.92
N SER A 142 -12.94 0.28 -5.92
CA SER A 142 -14.04 0.02 -4.98
C SER A 142 -14.28 1.16 -3.99
N GLY A 143 -13.31 2.07 -3.83
CA GLY A 143 -13.34 3.15 -2.84
C GLY A 143 -12.52 2.86 -1.59
N ASP A 144 -12.07 1.62 -1.39
CA ASP A 144 -11.22 1.24 -0.27
C ASP A 144 -9.83 1.88 -0.37
N LEU A 145 -9.28 2.22 0.79
CA LEU A 145 -7.92 2.74 0.92
C LEU A 145 -7.04 1.68 1.56
N LEU A 146 -5.94 1.36 0.88
CA LEU A 146 -4.93 0.45 1.36
C LEU A 146 -3.64 1.24 1.64
N ARG A 147 -3.15 1.13 2.87
CA ARG A 147 -1.87 1.68 3.29
C ARG A 147 -0.86 0.55 3.50
N PRO A 148 -0.09 0.18 2.47
CA PRO A 148 0.89 -0.87 2.59
C PRO A 148 2.05 -0.41 3.48
N GLU A 149 2.41 -1.22 4.45
CA GLU A 149 3.65 -1.07 5.22
C GLU A 149 4.80 -1.82 4.53
N PHE A 150 4.48 -2.91 3.84
CA PHE A 150 5.43 -3.70 3.07
C PHE A 150 4.95 -3.91 1.64
N TYR A 151 5.93 -4.01 0.73
CA TYR A 151 5.75 -4.33 -0.67
C TYR A 151 6.86 -5.30 -1.08
N SER A 152 6.48 -6.38 -1.77
CA SER A 152 7.43 -7.36 -2.29
C SER A 152 7.56 -7.21 -3.81
N ALA A 153 8.63 -6.56 -4.28
CA ALA A 153 8.90 -6.42 -5.70
C ALA A 153 9.13 -7.77 -6.40
N SER A 154 9.77 -8.73 -5.72
CA SER A 154 10.07 -10.06 -6.27
C SER A 154 8.82 -10.92 -6.50
N LEU A 155 7.77 -10.72 -5.70
CA LEU A 155 6.50 -11.44 -5.81
C LEU A 155 5.44 -10.62 -6.54
N SER A 156 5.77 -9.39 -6.93
CA SER A 156 4.92 -8.51 -7.73
C SER A 156 5.27 -8.63 -9.21
N GLY A 157 4.30 -8.33 -10.06
CA GLY A 157 4.46 -8.36 -11.51
C GLY A 157 3.63 -7.28 -12.18
N PRO A 158 3.57 -7.27 -13.53
CA PRO A 158 2.84 -6.26 -14.29
C PRO A 158 1.31 -6.33 -14.14
N LEU A 159 0.78 -7.43 -13.59
CA LEU A 159 -0.65 -7.63 -13.39
C LEU A 159 -1.11 -7.29 -11.97
N GLN A 160 -0.27 -7.55 -10.96
CA GLN A 160 -0.62 -7.37 -9.55
C GLN A 160 0.60 -7.04 -8.69
N GLY A 161 0.38 -6.31 -7.60
CA GLY A 161 1.35 -6.07 -6.54
C GLY A 161 1.01 -6.86 -5.28
N LEU A 162 2.04 -7.34 -4.57
CA LEU A 162 1.91 -8.00 -3.27
C LEU A 162 2.25 -7.02 -2.15
N PHE A 163 1.29 -6.81 -1.26
CA PHE A 163 1.34 -5.84 -0.17
C PHE A 163 1.10 -6.51 1.16
N ALA A 164 1.71 -5.97 2.22
CA ALA A 164 1.28 -6.26 3.58
C ALA A 164 0.83 -4.98 4.27
N THR A 165 -0.33 -5.05 4.91
CA THR A 165 -0.91 -4.00 5.76
C THR A 165 -0.93 -4.50 7.19
N ARG A 166 -0.89 -3.58 8.15
CA ARG A 166 -1.06 -3.93 9.56
C ARG A 166 -2.49 -3.70 9.99
N ASP A 167 -3.02 -4.70 10.68
CA ASP A 167 -4.36 -4.72 11.24
C ASP A 167 -4.39 -4.04 12.63
N GLU A 168 -5.58 -3.82 13.19
CA GLU A 168 -5.77 -3.16 14.49
C GLU A 168 -5.14 -3.98 15.63
N ASP A 169 -5.20 -5.31 15.52
CA ASP A 169 -4.57 -6.24 16.46
C ASP A 169 -3.04 -6.30 16.34
N GLY A 170 -2.46 -5.50 15.42
CA GLY A 170 -1.03 -5.48 15.14
C GLY A 170 -0.51 -6.65 14.30
N SER A 171 -1.40 -7.56 13.89
CA SER A 171 -1.11 -8.61 12.92
C SER A 171 -0.96 -8.04 11.50
N TYR A 172 -0.33 -8.80 10.59
CA TYR A 172 -0.19 -8.38 9.19
C TYR A 172 -1.17 -9.13 8.29
N ALA A 173 -1.90 -8.39 7.47
CA ALA A 173 -2.68 -8.94 6.36
C ALA A 173 -1.86 -8.83 5.07
N LEU A 174 -1.68 -9.95 4.36
CA LEU A 174 -1.05 -10.00 3.05
C LEU A 174 -2.11 -10.01 1.96
N ALA A 175 -2.01 -9.10 0.99
CA ALA A 175 -2.96 -8.98 -0.11
C ALA A 175 -2.23 -8.84 -1.46
N ALA A 176 -2.64 -9.65 -2.43
CA ALA A 176 -2.28 -9.46 -3.83
C ALA A 176 -3.37 -8.62 -4.50
N ILE A 177 -3.00 -7.45 -5.03
CA ILE A 177 -3.94 -6.49 -5.61
C ILE A 177 -3.60 -6.29 -7.08
N ALA A 178 -4.58 -6.50 -7.95
CA ALA A 178 -4.42 -6.25 -9.38
C ALA A 178 -4.17 -4.75 -9.63
N TRP A 179 -3.22 -4.41 -10.50
CA TRP A 179 -2.94 -3.00 -10.81
C TRP A 179 -4.12 -2.31 -11.51
N ASP A 180 -4.96 -3.06 -12.23
CA ASP A 180 -6.20 -2.51 -12.76
C ASP A 180 -7.23 -2.21 -11.66
N ALA A 181 -7.19 -2.87 -10.50
CA ALA A 181 -8.07 -2.52 -9.39
C ALA A 181 -7.66 -1.22 -8.67
N VAL A 182 -6.44 -0.73 -8.91
CA VAL A 182 -5.94 0.52 -8.35
C VAL A 182 -6.44 1.68 -9.19
N ALA A 183 -7.14 2.62 -8.55
CA ALA A 183 -7.59 3.86 -9.18
C ALA A 183 -6.51 4.95 -9.10
N GLN A 184 -5.81 5.03 -7.97
CA GLN A 184 -4.83 6.08 -7.70
C GLN A 184 -3.73 5.60 -6.74
N VAL A 185 -2.51 6.09 -6.97
CA VAL A 185 -1.38 5.93 -6.04
C VAL A 185 -0.99 7.32 -5.52
N CYS A 186 -0.95 7.48 -4.20
CA CYS A 186 -0.57 8.73 -3.55
C CYS A 186 0.64 8.52 -2.64
N LEU A 187 1.53 9.52 -2.59
CA LEU A 187 2.53 9.64 -1.54
C LEU A 187 2.04 10.69 -0.53
N ARG A 188 1.80 10.27 0.71
CA ARG A 188 1.27 11.10 1.79
C ARG A 188 2.36 11.41 2.81
N GLY A 189 2.21 12.50 3.54
CA GLY A 189 3.21 12.95 4.53
C GLY A 189 4.41 13.69 3.93
N VAL A 190 4.36 14.02 2.63
CA VAL A 190 5.43 14.74 1.94
C VAL A 190 5.47 16.21 2.38
N LEU A 191 6.51 16.60 3.12
CA LEU A 191 6.73 18.00 3.54
C LEU A 191 7.40 18.86 2.45
N GLN A 192 8.23 18.23 1.61
CA GLN A 192 8.94 18.89 0.52
C GLN A 192 8.69 18.12 -0.78
N ILE A 193 8.10 18.80 -1.76
CA ILE A 193 7.78 18.21 -3.06
C ILE A 193 9.10 18.04 -3.84
N PRO A 194 9.48 16.82 -4.26
CA PRO A 194 10.68 16.63 -5.07
C PRO A 194 10.51 17.30 -6.43
N GLU A 195 11.32 18.33 -6.73
CA GLU A 195 11.25 19.05 -8.02
C GLU A 195 11.52 18.12 -9.21
N ASP A 196 12.34 17.08 -9.05
CA ASP A 196 12.64 16.06 -10.09
C ASP A 196 11.39 15.32 -10.62
N LEU A 197 10.32 15.22 -9.82
CA LEU A 197 9.07 14.58 -10.25
C LEU A 197 8.21 15.50 -11.14
N PHE A 198 8.51 16.80 -11.16
CA PHE A 198 7.72 17.83 -11.84
C PHE A 198 8.56 18.70 -12.80
N ALA A 199 9.87 18.52 -12.81
CA ALA A 199 10.77 19.14 -13.77
C ALA A 199 10.55 18.46 -15.13
N SER A 200 9.90 19.20 -16.03
CA SER A 200 9.55 18.75 -17.38
C SER A 200 10.53 19.26 -18.42
#